data_AF-A0A7X2PN95-F1
#
_entry.id   AF-A0A7X2PN95-F1
#
_cell.length_a   1.000
_cell.length_b   1.000
_cell.length_c   1.000
_cell.angle_alpha   90.00
_cell.angle_beta   90.00
_cell.angle_gamma   90.00
#
_symmetry.space_group_name_H-M   'P 1'
#
loop_
_entity.id
_entity.type
_entity.pdbx_description
1 polymer ?
#
loop_
_entity_poly.entity_id
_entity_poly.type
_entity_poly.pdbx_seq_one_letter_code
_entity_poly.pdbx_strand_id
1 'polypeptide(L)'
;MAKKQQTENEERFLTIRRGLIIATLASIALVALLWGAIQLEHFLIRDPQFTLASPPDPGEASLAVEIMGVAHSARDNVAAMFEKDYGRSIYLLPLRQRRDELLRLQWVKDARVTRVWPNRLQIRITEREPAAFVQLPGETELPLIDTDGFILRPEIQESLNLPILTGVTRQQSDDERRVRVRRLRKLMSDSGELSAKISEVDASDPDNLKVMQDAGGKAVTLIIGNRYFKRRLEKFRQNADELLRRDPSKTTFDLRIDGSIYARPTLTAEGVRPSD
;
A
#
# COMPACT_ATOMS: atom_id res chain seq x y z
N MET A 1 24.92 -49.29 -65.88
CA MET A 1 24.89 -48.96 -64.43
C MET A 1 25.76 -47.75 -64.07
N ALA A 2 26.96 -47.60 -64.64
CA ALA A 2 27.86 -46.47 -64.38
C ALA A 2 27.25 -45.06 -64.61
N LYS A 3 26.48 -44.86 -65.70
CA LYS A 3 25.89 -43.55 -66.03
C LYS A 3 24.86 -43.07 -64.99
N LYS A 4 24.10 -43.97 -64.38
CA LYS A 4 23.09 -43.67 -63.35
C LYS A 4 23.75 -43.32 -62.00
N GLN A 5 24.80 -44.03 -61.63
CA GLN A 5 25.63 -43.70 -60.46
C GLN A 5 26.32 -42.35 -60.61
N GLN A 6 26.74 -41.99 -61.82
CA GLN A 6 27.37 -40.70 -62.10
C GLN A 6 26.38 -39.53 -61.95
N THR A 7 25.14 -39.68 -62.43
CA THR A 7 24.08 -38.66 -62.26
C THR A 7 23.67 -38.50 -60.80
N GLU A 8 23.55 -39.61 -60.06
CA GLU A 8 23.20 -39.58 -58.64
C GLU A 8 24.29 -38.91 -57.78
N ASN A 9 25.56 -39.11 -58.12
CA ASN A 9 26.68 -38.44 -57.46
C ASN A 9 26.72 -36.93 -57.77
N GLU A 10 26.38 -36.51 -58.99
CA GLU A 10 26.28 -35.09 -59.36
C GLU A 10 25.13 -34.39 -58.63
N GLU A 11 23.96 -35.04 -58.51
CA GLU A 11 22.83 -34.49 -57.75
C GLU A 11 23.13 -34.38 -56.24
N ARG A 12 23.81 -35.38 -55.67
CA ARG A 12 24.29 -35.34 -54.27
C ARG A 12 25.32 -34.23 -54.06
N PHE A 13 26.23 -34.02 -55.00
CA PHE A 13 27.21 -32.92 -54.92
C PHE A 13 26.53 -31.54 -55.01
N LEU A 14 25.53 -31.39 -55.90
CA LEU A 14 24.79 -30.14 -56.06
C LEU A 14 23.92 -29.81 -54.83
N THR A 15 23.31 -30.81 -54.20
CA THR A 15 22.53 -30.63 -52.96
C THR A 15 23.41 -30.25 -51.78
N ILE A 16 24.57 -30.91 -51.61
CA ILE A 16 25.56 -30.55 -50.59
C ILE A 16 26.08 -29.12 -50.81
N ARG A 17 26.42 -28.75 -52.05
CA ARG A 17 26.90 -27.39 -52.39
C ARG A 17 25.83 -26.32 -52.13
N ARG A 18 24.57 -26.57 -52.48
CA ARG A 18 23.44 -25.66 -52.18
C ARG A 18 23.25 -25.51 -50.67
N GLY A 19 23.29 -26.61 -49.92
CA GLY A 19 23.25 -26.59 -48.46
C GLY A 19 24.38 -25.77 -47.85
N LEU A 20 25.61 -25.92 -48.37
CA LEU A 20 26.77 -25.14 -47.93
C LEU A 20 26.60 -23.63 -48.19
N ILE A 21 26.11 -23.25 -49.39
CA ILE A 21 25.86 -21.85 -49.74
C ILE A 21 24.76 -21.25 -48.85
N ILE A 22 23.68 -22.00 -48.60
CA ILE A 22 22.61 -21.55 -47.72
C ILE A 22 23.14 -21.38 -46.29
N ALA A 23 23.94 -22.32 -45.80
CA ALA A 23 24.53 -22.24 -44.47
C ALA A 23 25.50 -21.06 -44.32
N THR A 24 26.34 -20.78 -45.32
CA THR A 24 27.25 -19.62 -45.28
C THR A 24 26.48 -18.30 -45.33
N LEU A 25 25.47 -18.18 -46.19
CA LEU A 25 24.60 -17.00 -46.24
C LEU A 25 23.84 -16.81 -44.92
N ALA A 26 23.31 -17.88 -44.34
CA ALA A 26 22.65 -17.83 -43.04
C ALA A 26 23.62 -17.40 -41.93
N SER A 27 24.87 -17.85 -41.98
CA SER A 27 25.90 -17.48 -41.02
C SER A 27 26.29 -16.00 -41.14
N ILE A 28 26.46 -15.50 -42.36
CA ILE A 28 26.72 -14.07 -42.61
C ILE A 28 25.55 -13.22 -42.13
N ALA A 29 24.31 -13.64 -42.42
CA ALA A 29 23.12 -12.94 -41.95
C ALA A 29 23.04 -12.89 -40.42
N LEU A 30 23.34 -14.01 -39.74
CA LEU A 30 23.39 -14.07 -38.28
C LEU A 30 24.44 -13.10 -37.71
N VAL A 31 25.66 -13.09 -38.27
CA VAL A 31 26.74 -12.18 -37.83
C VAL A 31 26.34 -10.72 -38.04
N ALA A 32 25.73 -10.37 -39.17
CA ALA A 32 25.26 -9.01 -39.45
C ALA A 32 24.17 -8.58 -38.46
N LEU A 33 23.23 -9.47 -38.12
CA LEU A 33 22.19 -9.21 -37.11
C LEU A 33 22.79 -8.99 -35.72
N LEU A 34 23.76 -9.82 -35.32
CA LEU A 34 24.47 -9.67 -34.04
C LEU A 34 25.25 -8.35 -33.98
N TRP A 35 25.97 -8.01 -35.05
CA TRP A 35 26.70 -6.74 -35.14
C TRP A 35 25.75 -5.54 -35.06
N GLY A 36 24.63 -5.57 -35.80
CA GLY A 36 23.60 -4.53 -35.73
C GLY A 36 23.00 -4.38 -34.33
N ALA A 37 22.74 -5.49 -33.63
CA ALA A 37 22.23 -5.47 -32.25
C ALA A 37 23.24 -4.84 -31.27
N ILE A 38 24.52 -5.18 -31.37
CA ILE A 38 25.59 -4.59 -30.55
C ILE A 38 25.70 -3.08 -30.80
N GLN A 39 25.65 -2.65 -32.07
CA GLN A 39 25.73 -1.24 -32.42
C GLN A 39 24.51 -0.45 -31.93
N LEU A 40 23.32 -1.03 -32.02
CA LEU A 40 22.10 -0.44 -31.47
C LEU A 40 22.20 -0.30 -29.94
N GLU A 41 22.68 -1.33 -29.24
CA GLU A 41 22.87 -1.27 -27.79
C GLU A 41 23.89 -0.19 -27.41
N HIS A 42 25.01 -0.11 -28.12
CA HIS A 42 26.03 0.92 -27.91
C HIS A 42 25.48 2.33 -28.13
N PHE A 43 24.67 2.52 -29.18
CA PHE A 43 23.95 3.75 -29.46
C PHE A 43 23.00 4.12 -28.31
N LEU A 44 22.16 3.18 -27.85
CA LEU A 44 21.24 3.40 -26.72
C LEU A 44 21.97 3.73 -25.41
N ILE A 45 23.17 3.18 -25.20
CA ILE A 45 23.96 3.37 -23.98
C ILE A 45 24.74 4.68 -23.98
N ARG A 46 25.36 5.05 -25.11
CA ARG A 46 26.35 6.13 -25.16
C ARG A 46 25.82 7.44 -25.71
N ASP A 47 24.74 7.42 -26.49
CA ASP A 47 24.21 8.65 -27.06
C ASP A 47 23.56 9.51 -25.95
N PRO A 48 23.97 10.78 -25.80
CA PRO A 48 23.42 11.69 -24.79
C PRO A 48 21.90 11.86 -24.86
N GLN A 49 21.27 11.61 -26.02
CA GLN A 49 19.83 11.72 -26.19
C GLN A 49 19.03 10.71 -25.35
N PHE A 50 19.67 9.64 -24.87
CA PHE A 50 19.04 8.66 -23.98
C PHE A 50 19.37 8.89 -22.50
N THR A 51 20.18 9.91 -22.19
CA THR A 51 20.61 10.19 -20.83
C THR A 51 19.52 10.85 -20.02
N LEU A 52 19.28 10.33 -18.82
CA LEU A 52 18.36 10.95 -17.86
C LEU A 52 18.95 12.27 -17.37
N ALA A 53 18.30 13.39 -17.69
CA ALA A 53 18.79 14.72 -17.34
C ALA A 53 18.67 14.99 -15.83
N SER A 54 19.72 15.57 -15.25
CA SER A 54 19.69 16.11 -13.89
C SER A 54 18.82 17.38 -13.82
N PRO A 55 18.30 17.73 -12.63
CA PRO A 55 17.74 19.06 -12.38
C PRO A 55 18.77 20.17 -12.66
N PRO A 56 18.35 21.37 -13.08
CA PRO A 56 19.24 22.52 -13.27
C PRO A 56 19.92 22.95 -11.96
N ASP A 57 19.15 22.98 -10.88
CA ASP A 57 19.59 23.39 -9.55
C ASP A 57 19.31 22.29 -8.50
N PRO A 58 20.19 22.12 -7.50
CA PRO A 58 19.96 21.18 -6.40
C PRO A 58 18.66 21.52 -5.63
N GLY A 59 17.78 20.53 -5.47
CA GLY A 59 16.48 20.71 -4.82
C GLY A 59 15.32 21.02 -5.76
N GLU A 60 15.58 21.22 -7.06
CA GLU A 60 14.52 21.34 -8.06
C GLU A 60 14.10 19.98 -8.65
N ALA A 61 12.89 19.94 -9.21
CA ALA A 61 12.39 18.77 -9.92
C ALA A 61 13.03 18.63 -11.31
N SER A 62 13.55 17.44 -11.63
CA SER A 62 14.01 17.14 -13.00
C SER A 62 12.81 17.01 -13.94
N LEU A 63 12.85 17.73 -15.08
CA LEU A 63 11.89 17.55 -16.18
C LEU A 63 11.94 16.16 -16.81
N ALA A 64 13.03 15.42 -16.58
CA ALA A 64 13.19 14.06 -17.08
C ALA A 64 12.47 13.03 -16.21
N VAL A 65 12.04 13.39 -15.00
CA VAL A 65 11.41 12.48 -14.02
C VAL A 65 10.03 13.01 -13.67
N GLU A 66 9.01 12.46 -14.30
CA GLU A 66 7.61 12.83 -14.06
C GLU A 66 7.04 11.97 -12.92
N ILE A 67 6.69 12.59 -11.80
CA ILE A 67 6.09 11.93 -10.62
C ILE A 67 4.61 12.31 -10.53
N MET A 68 3.74 11.29 -10.56
CA MET A 68 2.28 11.40 -10.45
C MET A 68 1.72 10.58 -9.29
N GLY A 69 0.56 11.00 -8.76
CA GLY A 69 -0.17 10.25 -7.73
C GLY A 69 0.39 10.40 -6.32
N VAL A 70 1.12 11.49 -6.08
CA VAL A 70 1.66 11.86 -4.77
C VAL A 70 0.91 13.10 -4.28
N ALA A 71 0.37 13.06 -3.07
CA ALA A 71 -0.35 14.18 -2.47
C ALA A 71 0.60 15.10 -1.70
N HIS A 72 1.41 14.58 -0.77
CA HIS A 72 2.37 15.33 0.08
C HIS A 72 3.57 14.48 0.51
N SER A 73 4.63 15.09 1.07
CA SER A 73 5.87 14.58 1.72
C SER A 73 6.70 13.50 1.01
N ALA A 74 6.10 12.59 0.24
CA ALA A 74 6.78 11.55 -0.50
C ALA A 74 7.45 12.07 -1.78
N ARG A 75 7.11 13.26 -2.30
CA ARG A 75 7.64 13.71 -3.60
C ARG A 75 9.16 13.89 -3.58
N ASP A 76 9.69 14.53 -2.55
CA ASP A 76 11.12 14.77 -2.39
C ASP A 76 11.86 13.47 -2.08
N ASN A 77 11.29 12.64 -1.20
CA ASN A 77 11.83 11.31 -0.90
C ASN A 77 11.90 10.41 -2.14
N VAL A 78 10.86 10.45 -3.00
CA VAL A 78 10.80 9.71 -4.26
C VAL A 78 11.81 10.28 -5.25
N ALA A 79 11.89 11.59 -5.42
CA ALA A 79 12.83 12.24 -6.32
C ALA A 79 14.29 11.94 -5.93
N ALA A 80 14.62 12.04 -4.63
CA ALA A 80 15.94 11.75 -4.08
C ALA A 80 16.42 10.33 -4.42
N MET A 81 15.50 9.35 -4.49
CA MET A 81 15.88 7.99 -4.90
C MET A 81 16.45 7.94 -6.31
N PHE A 82 15.98 8.77 -7.24
CA PHE A 82 16.42 8.78 -8.64
C PHE A 82 17.68 9.63 -8.87
N GLU A 83 18.18 10.33 -7.87
CA GLU A 83 19.40 11.16 -8.00
C GLU A 83 20.61 10.36 -8.50
N LYS A 84 20.79 9.14 -7.99
CA LYS A 84 21.88 8.24 -8.42
C LYS A 84 21.74 7.70 -9.85
N ASP A 85 20.61 7.96 -10.53
CA ASP A 85 20.39 7.56 -11.92
C ASP A 85 20.61 8.70 -12.93
N TYR A 86 20.71 9.95 -12.47
CA TYR A 86 20.98 11.06 -13.38
C TYR A 86 22.33 10.90 -14.08
N GLY A 87 22.40 11.35 -15.33
CA GLY A 87 23.60 11.20 -16.17
C GLY A 87 23.79 9.78 -16.74
N ARG A 88 22.89 8.83 -16.45
CA ARG A 88 22.91 7.48 -17.04
C ARG A 88 21.89 7.35 -18.15
N SER A 89 22.19 6.50 -19.14
CA SER A 89 21.22 6.15 -20.17
C SER A 89 20.01 5.44 -19.56
N ILE A 90 18.80 5.86 -19.96
CA ILE A 90 17.56 5.21 -19.52
C ILE A 90 17.50 3.74 -19.88
N TYR A 91 18.19 3.31 -20.94
CA TYR A 91 18.29 1.91 -21.33
C TYR A 91 18.86 1.04 -20.20
N LEU A 92 19.85 1.55 -19.45
CA LEU A 92 20.56 0.82 -18.39
C LEU A 92 19.88 0.85 -17.02
N LEU A 93 18.84 1.67 -16.82
CA LEU A 93 18.22 1.82 -15.51
C LEU A 93 17.53 0.53 -15.01
N PRO A 94 17.76 0.08 -13.76
CA PRO A 94 17.10 -1.11 -13.23
C PRO A 94 15.68 -0.76 -12.71
N LEU A 95 14.71 -0.54 -13.61
CA LEU A 95 13.37 -0.06 -13.23
C LEU A 95 12.66 -0.95 -12.18
N ARG A 96 12.86 -2.27 -12.26
CA ARG A 96 12.28 -3.22 -11.28
C ARG A 96 12.85 -2.97 -9.89
N GLN A 97 14.16 -2.83 -9.78
CA GLN A 97 14.81 -2.47 -8.52
C GLN A 97 14.31 -1.12 -8.01
N ARG A 98 14.16 -0.12 -8.88
CA ARG A 98 13.61 1.19 -8.49
C ARG A 98 12.20 1.11 -7.96
N ARG A 99 11.35 0.34 -8.62
CA ARG A 99 10.01 0.03 -8.12
C ARG A 99 10.06 -0.62 -6.75
N ASP A 100 10.90 -1.64 -6.57
CA ASP A 100 10.99 -2.37 -5.30
C ASP A 100 11.54 -1.49 -4.17
N GLU A 101 12.47 -0.58 -4.46
CA GLU A 101 12.92 0.43 -3.51
C GLU A 101 11.77 1.39 -3.13
N LEU A 102 10.93 1.81 -4.08
CA LEU A 102 9.79 2.70 -3.82
C LEU A 102 8.73 2.01 -2.93
N LEU A 103 8.49 0.72 -3.15
CA LEU A 103 7.55 -0.08 -2.35
C LEU A 103 8.00 -0.27 -0.89
N ARG A 104 9.25 0.06 -0.54
CA ARG A 104 9.73 0.04 0.86
C ARG A 104 9.37 1.31 1.62
N LEU A 105 8.97 2.38 0.93
CA LEU A 105 8.45 3.57 1.57
C LEU A 105 7.08 3.24 2.15
N GLN A 106 6.89 3.53 3.45
CA GLN A 106 5.70 3.06 4.19
C GLN A 106 4.40 3.55 3.56
N TRP A 107 4.36 4.82 3.13
CA TRP A 107 3.19 5.45 2.51
C TRP A 107 2.89 4.99 1.09
N VAL A 108 3.78 4.24 0.44
CA VAL A 108 3.57 3.73 -0.92
C VAL A 108 2.83 2.40 -0.86
N LYS A 109 1.62 2.37 -1.45
CA LYS A 109 0.83 1.14 -1.63
C LYS A 109 1.29 0.37 -2.86
N ASP A 110 1.43 1.08 -3.98
CA ASP A 110 1.97 0.54 -5.22
C ASP A 110 2.77 1.62 -5.95
N ALA A 111 3.71 1.16 -6.77
CA ALA A 111 4.55 2.01 -7.59
C ALA A 111 4.72 1.40 -8.98
N ARG A 112 4.72 2.26 -9.99
CA ARG A 112 5.02 1.91 -11.38
C ARG A 112 6.07 2.85 -11.92
N VAL A 113 7.19 2.30 -12.36
CA VAL A 113 8.28 3.04 -13.00
C VAL A 113 8.35 2.63 -14.45
N THR A 114 8.22 3.59 -15.36
CA THR A 114 8.20 3.35 -16.81
C THR A 114 9.17 4.26 -17.53
N ARG A 115 9.76 3.76 -18.61
CA ARG A 115 10.56 4.55 -19.54
C ARG A 115 9.64 5.25 -20.53
N VAL A 116 9.87 6.53 -20.71
CA VAL A 116 9.30 7.34 -21.78
C VAL A 116 10.47 7.76 -22.66
N TRP A 117 10.60 7.09 -23.80
CA TRP A 117 11.70 7.36 -24.73
C TRP A 117 11.62 8.79 -25.29
N PRO A 118 12.77 9.43 -25.57
CA PRO A 118 14.11 8.86 -25.50
C PRO A 118 14.81 8.96 -24.13
N ASN A 119 14.41 9.88 -23.24
CA ASN A 119 15.21 10.24 -22.05
C ASN A 119 14.41 10.53 -20.77
N ARG A 120 13.16 10.07 -20.68
CA ARG A 120 12.30 10.36 -19.53
C ARG A 120 11.91 9.11 -18.76
N LEU A 121 11.64 9.30 -17.48
CA LEU A 121 11.00 8.33 -16.61
C LEU A 121 9.66 8.88 -16.15
N GLN A 122 8.67 8.02 -16.16
CA GLN A 122 7.37 8.30 -15.56
C GLN A 122 7.18 7.36 -14.37
N ILE A 123 6.96 7.97 -13.21
CA ILE A 123 6.70 7.30 -11.94
C ILE A 123 5.27 7.60 -11.53
N ARG A 124 4.48 6.53 -11.41
CA ARG A 124 3.13 6.59 -10.86
C ARG A 124 3.12 5.91 -9.50
N ILE A 125 2.74 6.66 -8.47
CA ILE A 125 2.61 6.19 -7.10
C ILE A 125 1.13 6.10 -6.77
N THR A 126 0.77 5.08 -6.00
CA THR A 126 -0.50 5.00 -5.30
C THR A 126 -0.18 5.05 -3.81
N GLU A 127 -0.62 6.10 -3.14
CA GLU A 127 -0.43 6.25 -1.69
C GLU A 127 -1.41 5.35 -0.91
N ARG A 128 -1.03 5.04 0.33
CA ARG A 128 -1.91 4.36 1.28
C ARG A 128 -2.87 5.36 1.92
N GLU A 129 -4.13 4.97 1.98
CA GLU A 129 -5.16 5.75 2.67
C GLU A 129 -5.25 5.29 4.14
N PRO A 130 -4.92 6.16 5.10
CA PRO A 130 -5.06 5.82 6.52
C PRO A 130 -6.54 5.72 6.89
N ALA A 131 -6.88 4.68 7.64
CA ALA A 131 -8.25 4.39 8.09
C ALA A 131 -8.47 4.75 9.57
N ALA A 132 -7.42 4.69 10.39
CA ALA A 132 -7.48 4.97 11.82
C ALA A 132 -6.10 5.30 12.38
N PHE A 133 -6.07 5.99 13.52
CA PHE A 133 -4.94 5.89 14.44
C PHE A 133 -5.02 4.55 15.18
N VAL A 134 -3.89 3.98 15.55
CA VAL A 134 -3.82 2.72 16.29
C VAL A 134 -3.08 2.93 17.60
N GLN A 135 -3.69 2.48 18.69
CA GLN A 135 -2.99 2.37 19.95
C GLN A 135 -2.35 0.99 20.05
N LEU A 136 -1.04 0.92 19.88
CA LEU A 136 -0.28 -0.31 19.99
C LEU A 136 0.17 -0.53 21.45
N PRO A 137 0.11 -1.77 21.96
CA PRO A 137 0.60 -2.06 23.30
C PRO A 137 2.08 -1.71 23.47
N GLY A 138 2.40 -0.90 24.48
CA GLY A 138 3.78 -0.50 24.80
C GLY A 138 4.35 0.65 23.96
N GLU A 139 3.52 1.30 23.13
CA GLU A 139 3.93 2.45 22.32
C GLU A 139 3.19 3.72 22.74
N THR A 140 3.93 4.81 22.90
CA THR A 140 3.37 6.13 23.25
C THR A 140 2.84 6.86 22.02
N GLU A 141 3.47 6.65 20.86
CA GLU A 141 3.03 7.23 19.60
C GLU A 141 1.80 6.49 19.07
N LEU A 142 0.90 7.22 18.41
CA LEU A 142 -0.26 6.68 17.72
C LEU A 142 0.07 6.55 16.22
N PRO A 143 0.60 5.40 15.75
CA PRO A 143 0.75 5.17 14.33
C PRO A 143 -0.61 5.10 13.64
N LEU A 144 -0.59 5.19 12.31
CA LEU A 144 -1.77 5.02 11.49
C LEU A 144 -1.86 3.57 11.01
N ILE A 145 -3.04 3.16 10.58
CA ILE A 145 -3.24 1.90 9.87
C ILE A 145 -4.07 2.12 8.62
N ASP A 146 -3.64 1.51 7.51
CA ASP A 146 -4.37 1.60 6.25
C ASP A 146 -5.48 0.56 6.14
N THR A 147 -6.23 0.65 5.03
CA THR A 147 -7.32 -0.27 4.71
C THR A 147 -6.88 -1.73 4.49
N ASP A 148 -5.61 -1.97 4.22
CA ASP A 148 -5.01 -3.29 4.01
C ASP A 148 -4.40 -3.86 5.31
N GLY A 149 -4.48 -3.14 6.42
CA GLY A 149 -3.94 -3.57 7.71
C GLY A 149 -2.46 -3.26 7.92
N PHE A 150 -1.86 -2.45 7.05
CA PHE A 150 -0.46 -2.03 7.16
C PHE A 150 -0.33 -0.85 8.13
N ILE A 151 0.62 -0.94 9.06
CA ILE A 151 0.87 0.10 10.06
C ILE A 151 1.86 1.13 9.50
N LEU A 152 1.48 2.40 9.56
CA LEU A 152 2.19 3.54 9.01
C LEU A 152 2.65 4.47 10.12
N ARG A 153 3.82 5.08 9.96
CA ARG A 153 4.21 6.24 10.77
C ARG A 153 3.54 7.50 10.25
N PRO A 154 2.99 8.37 11.11
CA PRO A 154 2.45 9.65 10.68
C PRO A 154 3.59 10.52 10.12
N GLU A 155 3.52 10.86 8.84
CA GLU A 155 4.43 11.84 8.19
C GLU A 155 3.74 13.19 7.95
N ILE A 156 2.42 13.24 8.18
CA ILE A 156 1.59 14.40 7.87
C ILE A 156 1.44 15.26 9.13
N GLN A 157 1.71 16.57 9.01
CA GLN A 157 1.40 17.57 10.06
C GLN A 157 -0.08 18.00 10.05
N GLU A 158 -0.88 17.50 9.12
CA GLU A 158 -2.29 17.81 9.01
C GLU A 158 -3.12 17.09 10.07
N SER A 159 -4.14 17.76 10.60
CA SER A 159 -5.08 17.17 11.54
C SER A 159 -5.99 16.16 10.82
N LEU A 160 -5.58 14.89 10.78
CA LEU A 160 -6.42 13.79 10.34
C LEU A 160 -7.56 13.56 11.34
N ASN A 161 -8.81 13.70 10.88
CA ASN A 161 -9.98 13.39 11.69
C ASN A 161 -10.34 11.90 11.56
N LEU A 162 -9.51 11.04 12.16
CA LEU A 162 -9.65 9.59 12.15
C LEU A 162 -9.89 9.07 13.57
N PRO A 163 -10.71 8.01 13.75
CA PRO A 163 -10.90 7.40 15.06
C PRO A 163 -9.62 6.66 15.52
N ILE A 164 -9.52 6.45 16.84
CA ILE A 164 -8.49 5.57 17.41
C ILE A 164 -9.01 4.13 17.39
N LEU A 165 -8.16 3.19 16.97
CA LEU A 165 -8.43 1.76 16.92
C LEU A 165 -7.56 1.04 17.96
N THR A 166 -8.20 0.33 18.89
CA THR A 166 -7.54 -0.55 19.87
C THR A 166 -7.76 -2.03 19.52
N GLY A 167 -6.97 -2.91 20.15
CA GLY A 167 -7.04 -4.36 19.91
C GLY A 167 -6.27 -4.84 18.67
N VAL A 168 -5.40 -3.99 18.12
CA VAL A 168 -4.43 -4.29 17.07
C VAL A 168 -3.04 -4.41 17.66
N THR A 169 -2.22 -5.33 17.16
CA THR A 169 -0.82 -5.48 17.57
C THR A 169 0.12 -5.67 16.38
N ARG A 170 1.42 -5.46 16.58
CA ARG A 170 2.43 -5.71 15.52
C ARG A 170 2.65 -7.18 15.24
N GLN A 171 2.40 -8.06 16.22
CA GLN A 171 2.57 -9.51 16.08
C GLN A 171 1.51 -10.15 15.18
N GLN A 172 0.36 -9.50 15.01
CA GLN A 172 -0.66 -9.91 14.04
C GLN A 172 -0.11 -9.86 12.61
N SER A 173 -0.64 -10.71 11.73
CA SER A 173 -0.46 -10.57 10.30
C SER A 173 -1.22 -9.35 9.76
N ASP A 174 -0.84 -8.86 8.57
CA ASP A 174 -1.58 -7.80 7.87
C ASP A 174 -3.04 -8.21 7.68
N ASP A 175 -3.32 -9.48 7.37
CA ASP A 175 -4.68 -9.99 7.18
C ASP A 175 -5.55 -9.93 8.43
N GLU A 176 -5.01 -10.28 9.60
CA GLU A 176 -5.71 -10.18 10.87
C GLU A 176 -6.01 -8.74 11.26
N ARG A 177 -5.08 -7.83 10.98
CA ARG A 177 -5.31 -6.39 11.16
C ARG A 177 -6.35 -5.87 10.17
N ARG A 178 -6.28 -6.31 8.91
CA ARG A 178 -7.22 -5.95 7.85
C ARG A 178 -8.65 -6.33 8.19
N VAL A 179 -8.87 -7.48 8.85
CA VAL A 179 -10.20 -7.86 9.37
C VAL A 179 -10.75 -6.80 10.33
N ARG A 180 -9.92 -6.33 11.28
CA ARG A 180 -10.29 -5.33 12.28
C ARG A 180 -10.57 -3.97 11.65
N VAL A 181 -9.73 -3.53 10.71
CA VAL A 181 -9.96 -2.29 9.96
C VAL A 181 -11.24 -2.35 9.13
N ARG A 182 -11.54 -3.50 8.48
CA ARG A 182 -12.83 -3.68 7.79
C ARG A 182 -14.02 -3.56 8.72
N ARG A 183 -13.92 -4.13 9.94
CA ARG A 183 -14.97 -4.01 10.96
C ARG A 183 -15.16 -2.57 11.44
N LEU A 184 -14.07 -1.85 11.71
CA LEU A 184 -14.09 -0.42 12.01
C LEU A 184 -14.79 0.37 10.89
N ARG A 185 -14.35 0.20 9.64
CA ARG A 185 -14.93 0.93 8.49
C ARG A 185 -16.41 0.64 8.33
N LYS A 186 -16.82 -0.62 8.52
CA LYS A 186 -18.24 -0.99 8.51
C LYS A 186 -19.02 -0.30 9.62
N LEU A 187 -18.50 -0.28 10.85
CA LEU A 187 -19.10 0.45 11.96
C LEU A 187 -19.26 1.93 11.63
N MET A 188 -18.20 2.59 11.13
CA MET A 188 -18.22 4.00 10.77
C MET A 188 -19.24 4.31 9.67
N SER A 189 -19.25 3.51 8.61
CA SER A 189 -20.18 3.66 7.50
C SER A 189 -21.64 3.41 7.92
N ASP A 190 -21.90 2.32 8.64
CA ASP A 190 -23.26 1.95 9.04
C ASP A 190 -23.84 2.98 10.02
N SER A 191 -23.00 3.59 10.88
CA SER A 191 -23.43 4.55 11.90
C SER A 191 -23.83 5.92 11.35
N GLY A 192 -23.43 6.26 10.12
CA GLY A 192 -23.74 7.57 9.50
C GLY A 192 -23.23 8.72 10.36
N GLU A 193 -24.03 9.77 10.53
CA GLU A 193 -23.68 10.97 11.32
C GLU A 193 -23.29 10.68 12.78
N LEU A 194 -23.72 9.55 13.34
CA LEU A 194 -23.36 9.16 14.71
C LEU A 194 -21.88 8.79 14.85
N SER A 195 -21.20 8.47 13.74
CA SER A 195 -19.76 8.17 13.75
C SER A 195 -18.93 9.36 14.21
N ALA A 196 -19.40 10.59 14.02
CA ALA A 196 -18.68 11.81 14.42
C ALA A 196 -18.49 11.95 15.94
N LYS A 197 -19.24 11.19 16.75
CA LYS A 197 -19.07 11.14 18.21
C LYS A 197 -18.14 10.03 18.68
N ILE A 198 -17.77 9.10 17.80
CA ILE A 198 -16.95 7.95 18.12
C ILE A 198 -15.48 8.39 18.13
N SER A 199 -14.88 8.41 19.31
CA SER A 199 -13.46 8.75 19.49
C SER A 199 -12.56 7.53 19.36
N GLU A 200 -13.01 6.39 19.87
CA GLU A 200 -12.24 5.13 19.87
C GLU A 200 -13.12 3.92 19.56
N VAL A 201 -12.53 2.92 18.91
CA VAL A 201 -13.13 1.61 18.65
C VAL A 201 -12.18 0.51 19.10
N ASP A 202 -12.64 -0.31 20.03
CA ASP A 202 -11.96 -1.54 20.44
C ASP A 202 -12.39 -2.68 19.53
N ALA A 203 -11.44 -3.17 18.73
CA ALA A 203 -11.57 -4.29 17.82
C ALA A 203 -10.71 -5.49 18.24
N SER A 204 -10.40 -5.64 19.54
CA SER A 204 -9.72 -6.82 20.10
C SER A 204 -10.44 -8.11 19.71
N ASP A 205 -11.77 -8.08 19.78
CA ASP A 205 -12.71 -9.05 19.22
C ASP A 205 -13.48 -8.45 18.03
N PRO A 206 -13.15 -8.83 16.78
CA PRO A 206 -13.83 -8.33 15.57
C PRO A 206 -15.33 -8.66 15.49
N ASP A 207 -15.82 -9.61 16.30
CA ASP A 207 -17.24 -9.96 16.38
C ASP A 207 -17.96 -9.27 17.55
N ASN A 208 -17.23 -8.52 18.37
CA ASN A 208 -17.76 -7.83 19.51
C ASN A 208 -17.11 -6.45 19.70
N LEU A 209 -17.37 -5.53 18.76
CA LEU A 209 -16.81 -4.18 18.82
C LEU A 209 -17.33 -3.42 20.02
N LYS A 210 -16.45 -2.63 20.62
CA LYS A 210 -16.80 -1.61 21.61
C LYS A 210 -16.43 -0.24 21.07
N VAL A 211 -17.21 0.75 21.48
CA VAL A 211 -17.09 2.12 21.01
C VAL A 211 -16.96 3.02 22.22
N MET A 212 -15.96 3.90 22.22
CA MET A 212 -15.89 4.99 23.17
C MET A 212 -16.39 6.28 22.50
N GLN A 213 -17.21 7.02 23.23
CA GLN A 213 -17.70 8.33 22.81
C GLN A 213 -17.92 9.24 24.02
N ASP A 214 -18.00 10.55 23.78
CA ASP A 214 -18.47 11.50 24.78
C ASP A 214 -20.01 11.43 24.90
N ALA A 215 -20.49 11.32 26.14
CA ALA A 215 -21.90 11.48 26.47
C ALA A 215 -22.02 12.35 27.73
N GLY A 216 -22.43 13.62 27.54
CA GLY A 216 -22.61 14.55 28.65
C GLY A 216 -21.31 14.93 29.35
N GLY A 217 -20.21 15.07 28.61
CA GLY A 217 -18.89 15.42 29.17
C GLY A 217 -18.17 14.25 29.86
N LYS A 218 -18.68 13.03 29.70
CA LYS A 218 -18.08 11.80 30.23
C LYS A 218 -17.78 10.84 29.08
N ALA A 219 -16.58 10.25 29.12
CA ALA A 219 -16.24 9.14 28.24
C ALA A 219 -17.07 7.90 28.63
N VAL A 220 -17.83 7.35 27.69
CA VAL A 220 -18.63 6.14 27.88
C VAL A 220 -18.22 5.06 26.88
N THR A 221 -18.14 3.82 27.36
CA THR A 221 -17.83 2.64 26.56
C THR A 221 -19.11 1.87 26.26
N LEU A 222 -19.41 1.72 24.98
CA LEU A 222 -20.57 1.00 24.49
C LEU A 222 -20.15 -0.31 23.87
N ILE A 223 -20.62 -1.43 24.41
CA ILE A 223 -20.45 -2.74 23.78
C ILE A 223 -21.52 -2.85 22.69
N ILE A 224 -21.12 -2.63 21.43
CA ILE A 224 -22.04 -2.56 20.29
C ILE A 224 -22.20 -3.92 19.60
N GLY A 225 -21.20 -4.80 19.64
CA GLY A 225 -21.24 -6.09 18.93
C GLY A 225 -20.76 -5.97 17.47
N ASN A 226 -21.31 -6.78 16.56
CA ASN A 226 -20.89 -6.83 15.14
C ASN A 226 -21.96 -6.43 14.12
N ARG A 227 -23.13 -5.97 14.56
CA ARG A 227 -24.28 -5.65 13.70
C ARG A 227 -25.24 -4.65 14.33
N TYR A 228 -26.14 -4.12 13.51
CA TYR A 228 -27.15 -3.14 13.91
C TYR A 228 -26.57 -1.89 14.58
N PHE A 229 -25.38 -1.46 14.14
CA PHE A 229 -24.59 -0.40 14.76
C PHE A 229 -25.39 0.88 14.96
N LYS A 230 -25.97 1.43 13.88
CA LYS A 230 -26.79 2.64 13.91
C LYS A 230 -27.95 2.53 14.89
N ARG A 231 -28.77 1.48 14.75
CA ARG A 231 -29.93 1.24 15.64
C ARG A 231 -29.54 1.23 17.12
N ARG A 232 -28.42 0.58 17.45
CA ARG A 232 -27.91 0.50 18.83
C ARG A 232 -27.45 1.88 19.33
N LEU A 233 -26.66 2.60 18.54
CA LEU A 233 -26.19 3.94 18.87
C LEU A 233 -27.33 4.96 19.01
N GLU A 234 -28.30 4.95 18.10
CA GLU A 234 -29.50 5.81 18.15
C GLU A 234 -30.27 5.59 19.45
N LYS A 235 -30.48 4.32 19.80
CA LYS A 235 -31.17 3.97 21.03
C LYS A 235 -30.42 4.45 22.26
N PHE A 236 -29.09 4.29 22.31
CA PHE A 236 -28.30 4.84 23.41
C PHE A 236 -28.45 6.35 23.49
N ARG A 237 -28.31 7.06 22.36
CA ARG A 237 -28.45 8.53 22.31
C ARG A 237 -29.80 9.01 22.85
N GLN A 238 -30.89 8.30 22.54
CA GLN A 238 -32.23 8.63 23.03
C GLN A 238 -32.40 8.47 24.54
N ASN A 239 -31.58 7.63 25.19
CA ASN A 239 -31.72 7.26 26.60
C ASN A 239 -30.51 7.69 27.46
N ALA A 240 -29.47 8.29 26.87
CA ALA A 240 -28.19 8.56 27.52
C ALA A 240 -28.34 9.43 28.78
N ASP A 241 -29.10 10.52 28.69
CA ASP A 241 -29.29 11.46 29.81
C ASP A 241 -30.01 10.82 30.99
N GLU A 242 -30.96 9.91 30.74
CA GLU A 242 -31.65 9.18 31.82
C GLU A 242 -30.71 8.15 32.46
N LEU A 243 -30.01 7.37 31.64
CA LEU A 243 -29.07 6.33 32.11
C LEU A 243 -27.96 6.94 32.98
N LEU A 244 -27.36 8.04 32.53
CA LEU A 244 -26.27 8.72 33.24
C LEU A 244 -26.74 9.47 34.49
N ARG A 245 -28.00 9.92 34.55
CA ARG A 245 -28.59 10.49 35.79
C ARG A 245 -28.91 9.41 36.81
N ARG A 246 -29.41 8.25 36.35
CA ARG A 246 -29.82 7.15 37.23
C ARG A 246 -28.63 6.47 37.91
N ASP A 247 -27.53 6.28 37.19
CA ASP A 247 -26.31 5.70 37.76
C ASP A 247 -25.05 6.41 37.24
N PRO A 248 -24.70 7.58 37.83
CA PRO A 248 -23.60 8.42 37.36
C PRO A 248 -22.21 7.77 37.41
N SER A 249 -22.10 6.64 38.12
CA SER A 249 -20.85 5.86 38.30
C SER A 249 -20.58 4.90 37.12
N LYS A 250 -21.61 4.57 36.34
CA LYS A 250 -21.50 3.61 35.23
C LYS A 250 -21.12 4.35 33.96
N THR A 251 -19.98 3.95 33.39
CA THR A 251 -19.53 4.45 32.09
C THR A 251 -19.54 3.37 31.01
N THR A 252 -19.85 2.11 31.35
CA THR A 252 -19.91 1.01 30.38
C THR A 252 -21.35 0.52 30.19
N PHE A 253 -21.79 0.42 28.94
CA PHE A 253 -23.14 -0.04 28.58
C PHE A 253 -23.10 -1.16 27.54
N ASP A 254 -23.86 -2.24 27.75
CA ASP A 254 -24.04 -3.34 26.80
C ASP A 254 -25.32 -3.13 25.98
N LEU A 255 -25.17 -2.95 24.68
CA LEU A 255 -26.24 -2.63 23.74
C LEU A 255 -26.58 -3.82 22.83
N ARG A 256 -25.97 -4.99 23.07
CA ARG A 256 -26.11 -6.15 22.17
C ARG A 256 -27.45 -6.85 22.30
N ILE A 257 -28.10 -6.72 23.45
CA ILE A 257 -29.40 -7.32 23.71
C ILE A 257 -30.46 -6.44 23.06
N ASP A 258 -31.22 -7.03 22.14
CA ASP A 258 -32.29 -6.32 21.46
C ASP A 258 -33.33 -5.86 22.49
N GLY A 259 -33.77 -4.61 22.38
CA GLY A 259 -34.80 -4.08 23.28
C GLY A 259 -34.30 -3.55 24.62
N SER A 260 -33.04 -3.76 25.02
CA SER A 260 -32.53 -3.29 26.34
C SER A 260 -31.12 -2.66 26.28
N ILE A 261 -30.79 -1.81 27.24
CA ILE A 261 -29.42 -1.29 27.49
C ILE A 261 -29.07 -1.66 28.92
N TYR A 262 -27.96 -2.36 29.12
CA TYR A 262 -27.53 -2.80 30.44
C TYR A 262 -26.26 -2.07 30.86
N ALA A 263 -26.31 -1.35 31.99
CA ALA A 263 -25.11 -0.81 32.61
C ALA A 263 -24.23 -1.95 33.14
N ARG A 264 -22.96 -1.95 32.76
CA ARG A 264 -21.94 -2.88 33.26
C ARG A 264 -21.09 -2.15 34.30
N PRO A 265 -20.51 -2.86 35.28
CA PRO A 265 -19.45 -2.30 36.10
C PRO A 265 -18.36 -1.70 35.20
N THR A 266 -17.92 -0.48 35.52
CA THR A 266 -16.78 0.14 34.87
C THR A 266 -15.56 -0.73 35.15
N LEU A 267 -15.00 -1.35 34.12
CA LEU A 267 -13.73 -2.07 34.25
C LEU A 267 -12.63 -1.01 34.31
N THR A 268 -12.09 -0.76 35.50
CA THR A 268 -10.80 -0.06 35.63
C THR A 268 -9.73 -0.92 34.96
N ALA A 269 -8.78 -0.28 34.26
CA ALA A 269 -7.66 -0.98 33.60
C ALA A 269 -6.77 -1.78 34.57
N GLU A 270 -6.95 -1.60 35.88
CA GLU A 270 -6.36 -2.42 36.94
C GLU A 270 -7.41 -3.39 37.50
N GLY A 271 -7.44 -4.59 36.94
CA GLY A 271 -8.32 -5.69 37.35
C GLY A 271 -7.56 -6.86 37.98
N VAL A 272 -6.47 -6.61 38.71
CA VAL A 272 -5.86 -7.59 39.60
C VAL A 272 -6.20 -7.17 41.03
N ARG A 273 -7.20 -7.82 41.63
CA ARG A 273 -7.35 -7.77 43.10
C ARG A 273 -6.29 -8.70 43.71
N PRO A 274 -5.60 -8.31 44.81
CA PRO A 274 -5.03 -9.29 45.70
C PRO A 274 -6.19 -10.07 46.34
N SER A 275 -6.12 -11.39 46.28
CA SER A 275 -6.90 -12.27 47.15
C SER A 275 -6.57 -11.96 48.61
N ASP A 276 -7.61 -11.90 49.46
CA ASP A 276 -7.50 -11.99 50.92
C ASP A 276 -6.66 -13.22 51.36
#